data_AF-R6CCJ3-F1
#
_entry.id   AF-R6CCJ3-F1
#
_cell.length_a   1.000
_cell.length_b   1.000
_cell.length_c   1.000
_cell.angle_alpha   90.00
_cell.angle_beta   90.00
_cell.angle_gamma   90.00
#
_symmetry.space_group_name_H-M   'P 1'
#
loop_
_entity.id
_entity.type
_entity.pdbx_description
1 polymer ?
#
loop_
_entity_poly.entity_id
_entity_poly.type
_entity_poly.pdbx_seq_one_letter_code
_entity_poly.pdbx_strand_id
1 'polypeptide(L)'
;MKKAEGYVIRKLEEEYVLIPCGERAEEMNETISLSETAGFIYINADKADSTEELAGLVAEEYDVPKSEVLEDVKAVVKTLQQKGILL
;
A
#
# COMPACT_ATOMS: atom_id res chain seq x y z
N MET A 1 2.78 -10.32 -3.80
CA MET A 1 3.65 -9.22 -3.32
C MET A 1 3.89 -9.39 -1.82
N LYS A 2 5.02 -8.90 -1.28
CA LYS A 2 5.32 -9.07 0.15
C LYS A 2 5.42 -7.72 0.86
N LYS A 3 4.77 -7.58 2.03
CA LYS A 3 4.97 -6.39 2.88
C LYS A 3 6.29 -6.47 3.63
N ALA A 4 6.99 -5.34 3.71
CA ALA A 4 8.14 -5.21 4.60
C ALA A 4 7.70 -5.32 6.06
N GLU A 5 8.54 -5.94 6.88
CA GLU A 5 8.33 -6.05 8.32
C GLU A 5 8.70 -4.74 9.03
N GLY A 6 8.34 -4.62 10.32
CA GLY A 6 8.68 -3.42 11.11
C GLY A 6 7.75 -2.23 10.86
N TYR A 7 6.53 -2.47 10.38
CA TYR A 7 5.49 -1.45 10.27
C TYR A 7 4.19 -1.90 10.95
N VAL A 8 3.54 -0.98 11.65
CA VAL A 8 2.16 -1.12 12.12
C VAL A 8 1.28 -0.16 11.34
N ILE A 9 0.19 -0.65 10.77
CA ILE A 9 -0.80 0.18 10.08
C ILE A 9 -1.91 0.58 11.05
N ARG A 10 -2.32 1.85 10.99
CA ARG A 10 -3.52 2.36 11.66
C ARG A 10 -4.43 3.06 10.66
N LYS A 11 -5.73 2.77 10.73
CA LYS A 11 -6.76 3.53 10.02
C LYS A 11 -7.16 4.75 10.86
N LEU A 12 -7.09 5.92 10.24
CA LEU A 12 -7.74 7.15 10.67
C LEU A 12 -8.98 7.37 9.78
N GLU A 13 -9.86 8.32 10.09
CA GLU A 13 -11.17 8.47 9.42
C GLU A 13 -11.11 8.30 7.89
N GLU A 14 -10.21 9.03 7.23
CA GLU A 14 -10.10 9.06 5.76
C GLU A 14 -8.71 8.63 5.23
N GLU A 15 -7.79 8.24 6.12
CA GLU A 15 -6.41 7.91 5.74
C GLU A 15 -5.84 6.73 6.54
N TYR A 16 -4.73 6.18 6.06
CA TYR A 16 -3.98 5.15 6.77
C TYR A 16 -2.59 5.68 7.12
N VAL A 17 -2.11 5.37 8.31
CA VAL A 17 -0.76 5.74 8.75
C VAL A 17 0.04 4.48 9.01
N LEU A 18 1.19 4.35 8.34
CA LEU A 18 2.22 3.36 8.64
C LEU A 18 3.19 3.95 9.66
N ILE A 19 3.30 3.25 10.79
CA ILE A 19 4.16 3.61 11.91
C ILE A 19 5.33 2.61 11.94
N PRO A 20 6.57 3.06 11.68
CA PRO A 20 7.75 2.23 11.85
C PRO A 20 7.87 1.68 13.28
N CYS A 21 8.33 0.45 13.42
CA CYS A 21 8.51 -0.26 14.69
C CYS A 21 9.81 -1.08 14.67
N GLY A 22 10.39 -1.33 15.84
CA GLY A 22 11.65 -2.08 15.96
C GLY A 22 12.81 -1.36 15.27
N GLU A 23 13.69 -2.11 14.59
CA GLU A 23 14.83 -1.55 13.84
C GLU A 23 14.39 -0.49 12.83
N ARG A 24 13.20 -0.65 12.23
CA ARG A 24 12.66 0.31 11.27
C ARG A 24 12.38 1.69 11.88
N ALA A 25 12.05 1.75 13.17
CA ALA A 25 11.87 3.00 13.89
C ALA A 25 13.20 3.72 14.17
N GLU A 26 14.32 2.99 14.21
CA GLU A 26 15.66 3.59 14.33
C GLU A 26 16.17 4.10 12.98
N GLU A 27 15.82 3.42 11.88
CA GLU A 27 16.17 3.82 10.51
C GLU A 27 15.30 4.97 9.98
N MET A 28 14.03 5.02 10.38
CA MET A 28 13.03 5.97 9.90
C MET A 28 12.31 6.66 11.05
N ASN A 29 12.56 7.96 11.22
CA ASN A 29 11.94 8.79 12.26
C ASN A 29 10.58 9.39 11.87
N GLU A 30 10.00 8.99 10.74
CA GLU A 30 8.77 9.58 10.21
C GLU A 30 7.71 8.52 9.91
N THR A 31 6.46 8.82 10.27
CA THR A 31 5.29 8.04 9.87
C THR A 31 4.97 8.30 8.41
N ILE A 32 4.43 7.30 7.71
CA ILE A 32 4.01 7.44 6.32
C ILE A 32 2.48 7.48 6.28
N SER A 33 1.92 8.63 5.89
CA SER A 33 0.50 8.73 5.55
C SER A 33 0.24 8.18 4.16
N LEU A 34 -0.84 7.41 4.05
CA LEU A 34 -1.37 6.81 2.84
C LEU A 34 -2.80 7.32 2.65
N SER A 35 -3.14 7.70 1.42
CA SER A 35 -4.55 7.89 1.06
C SER A 35 -5.34 6.61 1.28
N GLU A 36 -6.67 6.70 1.27
CA GLU A 36 -7.53 5.52 1.39
C GLU A 36 -7.17 4.43 0.37
N THR A 37 -7.03 4.79 -0.90
CA THR A 37 -6.67 3.87 -1.98
C THR A 37 -5.28 3.27 -1.77
N ALA A 38 -4.29 4.06 -1.36
CA ALA A 38 -2.95 3.55 -1.09
C ALA A 38 -2.91 2.62 0.12
N GLY A 39 -3.70 2.91 1.15
CA GLY A 39 -3.89 2.02 2.30
C GLY A 39 -4.58 0.72 1.92
N PHE A 40 -5.62 0.77 1.09
CA PHE A 40 -6.28 -0.43 0.56
C PHE A 40 -5.31 -1.30 -0.25
N ILE A 41 -4.51 -0.69 -1.13
CA ILE A 41 -3.45 -1.35 -1.90
C ILE A 41 -2.47 -2.05 -0.94
N TYR A 42 -1.98 -1.36 0.08
CA TYR A 42 -1.04 -1.92 1.05
C TYR A 42 -1.66 -3.08 1.85
N ILE A 43 -2.89 -2.95 2.33
CA ILE A 43 -3.59 -3.98 3.12
C ILE A 43 -3.79 -5.26 2.30
N ASN A 44 -4.10 -5.12 1.02
CA ASN A 44 -4.37 -6.25 0.13
C ASN A 44 -3.16 -6.74 -0.66
N ALA A 45 -1.97 -6.14 -0.47
CA ALA A 45 -0.77 -6.47 -1.24
C ALA A 45 -0.37 -7.96 -1.15
N ASP A 46 -0.57 -8.63 0.00
CA ASP A 46 -0.25 -10.05 0.17
C ASP A 46 -1.30 -10.99 -0.45
N LYS A 47 -2.44 -10.45 -0.92
CA LYS A 47 -3.50 -11.22 -1.59
C LYS A 47 -3.34 -11.28 -3.10
N ALA A 48 -2.36 -10.56 -3.65
CA ALA A 48 -2.10 -10.46 -5.08
C ALA A 48 -0.64 -10.78 -5.37
N ASP A 49 -0.38 -11.62 -6.37
CA ASP A 49 0.97 -11.96 -6.80
C ASP A 49 1.53 -10.93 -7.79
N SER A 50 0.67 -10.14 -8.43
CA SER A 50 1.03 -9.10 -9.39
C SER A 50 0.31 -7.77 -9.16
N THR A 51 0.86 -6.69 -9.71
CA THR A 51 0.21 -5.38 -9.72
C THR A 51 -1.11 -5.41 -10.47
N GLU A 52 -1.21 -6.21 -11.55
CA GLU A 52 -2.43 -6.42 -12.29
C GLU A 52 -3.54 -7.06 -11.45
N GLU A 53 -3.22 -8.06 -10.63
CA GLU A 53 -4.20 -8.67 -9.72
C GLU A 53 -4.63 -7.67 -8.65
N LEU A 54 -3.69 -6.92 -8.09
CA LEU A 54 -3.99 -5.88 -7.10
C LEU A 54 -4.89 -4.77 -7.69
N ALA A 55 -4.66 -4.40 -8.95
CA ALA A 55 -5.54 -3.48 -9.68
C ALA A 55 -6.93 -4.06 -9.91
N GLY A 56 -7.07 -5.38 -10.03
CA GLY A 56 -8.37 -6.06 -10.06
C GLY A 56 -9.12 -5.90 -8.73
N LEU A 57 -8.44 -6.08 -7.60
CA LEU A 57 -9.03 -5.88 -6.27
C LEU A 57 -9.49 -4.43 -6.05
N VAL A 58 -8.70 -3.46 -6.50
CA VAL A 58 -9.07 -2.04 -6.43
C VAL A 58 -10.27 -1.75 -7.35
N ALA A 59 -10.25 -2.25 -8.59
CA ALA A 59 -11.34 -2.06 -9.53
C ALA A 59 -12.67 -2.60 -8.99
N GLU A 60 -12.64 -3.78 -8.34
CA GLU A 60 -13.81 -4.39 -7.71
C GLU A 60 -14.32 -3.57 -6.50
N GLU A 61 -13.42 -3.12 -5.62
CA GLU A 61 -13.78 -2.32 -4.44
C GLU A 61 -14.48 -1.01 -4.82
N TYR A 62 -14.00 -0.34 -5.87
CA TYR A 62 -14.50 0.96 -6.30
C TYR A 62 -15.57 0.87 -7.40
N ASP A 63 -15.95 -0.33 -7.85
CA ASP A 63 -16.89 -0.60 -8.95
C ASP A 63 -16.55 0.18 -10.24
N VAL A 64 -15.27 0.16 -10.62
CA VAL A 64 -14.74 0.84 -11.81
C VAL A 64 -13.98 -0.13 -12.72
N PRO A 65 -13.83 0.18 -14.02
CA PRO A 65 -13.02 -0.64 -14.90
C PRO A 65 -11.55 -0.68 -14.44
N LYS A 66 -10.94 -1.88 -14.47
CA LYS A 66 -9.51 -2.07 -14.15
C LYS A 66 -8.59 -1.17 -14.98
N SER A 67 -8.96 -0.84 -16.21
CA SER A 67 -8.19 0.09 -17.06
C SER A 67 -8.10 1.51 -16.49
N GLU A 68 -9.05 1.93 -15.67
CA GLU A 68 -9.04 3.25 -15.03
C GLU A 68 -8.10 3.32 -13.83
N VAL A 69 -7.91 2.21 -13.10
CA VAL A 69 -7.11 2.19 -11.87
C VAL A 69 -5.70 1.60 -12.04
N LEU A 70 -5.43 0.92 -13.16
CA LEU A 70 -4.19 0.16 -13.34
C LEU A 70 -2.93 1.03 -13.21
N GLU A 71 -2.92 2.20 -13.83
CA GLU A 71 -1.75 3.08 -13.81
C GLU A 71 -1.55 3.71 -12.43
N ASP A 72 -2.64 4.08 -11.74
CA ASP A 72 -2.58 4.59 -10.36
C ASP A 72 -2.05 3.52 -9.40
N VAL A 73 -2.57 2.29 -9.49
CA VAL A 73 -2.11 1.17 -8.65
C VAL A 73 -0.63 0.88 -8.89
N LYS A 74 -0.17 0.89 -10.16
CA LYS A 74 1.26 0.76 -10.48
C LYS A 74 2.09 1.89 -9.86
N ALA A 75 1.62 3.13 -9.92
CA ALA A 75 2.33 4.27 -9.36
C ALA A 75 2.47 4.15 -7.83
N VAL A 76 1.40 3.73 -7.14
CA VAL A 76 1.44 3.49 -5.69
C VAL A 76 2.37 2.33 -5.34
N VAL A 77 2.22 1.17 -5.98
CA VAL A 77 3.08 0.00 -5.73
C VAL A 77 4.55 0.36 -5.93
N LYS A 78 4.90 1.04 -7.03
CA LYS A 78 6.26 1.50 -7.28
C LYS A 78 6.76 2.44 -6.18
N THR A 79 5.92 3.37 -5.73
CA THR A 79 6.28 4.31 -4.65
C THR A 79 6.54 3.58 -3.34
N LEU A 80 5.71 2.59 -3.00
CA LEU A 80 5.89 1.77 -1.79
C LEU A 80 7.14 0.89 -1.87
N GLN A 81 7.44 0.34 -3.04
CA GLN A 81 8.68 -0.42 -3.27
C GLN A 81 9.93 0.46 -3.15
N GLN A 82 9.90 1.68 -3.72
CA GLN A 82 11.00 2.64 -3.60
C GLN A 82 11.27 3.06 -2.15
N LYS A 83 10.23 3.06 -1.31
CA LYS A 83 10.34 3.33 0.13
C LYS A 83 10.69 2.09 0.96
N GLY A 84 10.83 0.91 0.34
CA GLY A 84 11.10 -0.35 1.01
C GLY A 84 9.94 -0.82 1.90
N ILE A 85 8.71 -0.42 1.59
CA ILE A 85 7.48 -0.79 2.32
C ILE A 85 6.84 -2.05 1.71
N LEU A 86 6.98 -2.22 0.39
CA LEU A 86 6.64 -3.44 -0.34
C LEU A 86 7.90 -4.04 -0.99
N LEU A 87 7.94 -5.36 -1.09
CA LEU A 87 9.01 -6.18 -1.66
C LEU A 87 8.47 -7.00 -2.85
#